data_AF-C5KAW1-F1
#
_entry.id   AF-C5KAW1-F1
#
_cell.length_a   1.000
_cell.length_b   1.000
_cell.length_c   1.000
_cell.angle_alpha   90.00
_cell.angle_beta   90.00
_cell.angle_gamma   90.00
#
_symmetry.space_group_name_H-M   'P 1'
#
loop_
_entity.id
_entity.type
_entity.pdbx_description
1 polymer ?
#
loop_
_entity_poly.entity_id
_entity_poly.type
_entity_poly.pdbx_seq_one_letter_code
_entity_poly.pdbx_strand_id
1 'polypeptide(L)'
;MLPQVKVGKKVQSPFHDGFDIQWVHDSCAVGYGLESLDELTHWQRLKWSDILRLAKLLDLDAPDAKNPDILRAATHITYRAEATLHLQSAGNAKILRQVLTDNGIFFQDKWPAPKLAYIVADQILFGLLPPCPTCGNRSLSQEGEDIRCQGYFSASTRCDFKFRYREMLPRVRKTSACPKFSAPTGDVITMEKLKRYRRLRIPAELQRHKAFASLDIPPECRKILSKLTGVEPSFQKAAVVSDVLDSGSEDEEGGPVARNMYFVLEGVDADEASRLRTLIKDHGGHVLETFDPARTTHVVISEEELYADPHGLAYDGALQHGIPIVMVEFIDALCDETTECGEIDTPGPRVTRGLRVTGRRTESKNSKVNGDYKMLEKLHNDRPAFKHVVKSVYCFYSAKSSKWKFHEKLDDNSGHLGYCKGDSEDPPTSGWWIFGGKDVKFERDSELKVESCEIVEAPTKRESLEAARPKMRGAKLRQRKHLKLWKVDGGLGKKLVGTEEKPPEKKRLSRRCSDGCLLW
;
A
#
# COMPACT_ATOMS: atom_id res chain seq x y z
N MET A 1 -9.05 22.61 28.00
CA MET A 1 -10.42 22.44 27.46
C MET A 1 -10.50 21.05 26.84
N LEU A 2 -11.67 20.41 26.81
CA LEU A 2 -11.89 19.23 25.98
C LEU A 2 -12.06 19.67 24.51
N PRO A 3 -11.77 18.82 23.51
CA PRO A 3 -12.12 19.09 22.12
C PRO A 3 -13.64 19.23 21.97
N GLN A 4 -14.09 20.22 21.20
CA GLN A 4 -15.49 20.35 20.79
C GLN A 4 -15.67 19.62 19.45
N VAL A 5 -16.64 18.71 19.39
CA VAL A 5 -17.01 18.01 18.14
C VAL A 5 -17.50 19.02 17.10
N LYS A 6 -17.03 18.90 15.85
CA LYS A 6 -17.52 19.72 14.74
C LYS A 6 -18.02 18.87 13.59
N VAL A 7 -19.07 19.36 12.94
CA VAL A 7 -19.64 18.77 11.72
C VAL A 7 -19.15 19.58 10.53
N GLY A 8 -18.61 18.92 9.52
CA GLY A 8 -18.11 19.53 8.30
C GLY A 8 -19.02 19.21 7.12
N LYS A 9 -19.67 20.22 6.53
CA LYS A 9 -20.32 20.04 5.22
C LYS A 9 -19.27 20.16 4.12
N LYS A 10 -19.22 19.20 3.19
CA LYS A 10 -18.48 19.36 1.93
C LYS A 10 -19.20 20.34 1.02
N VAL A 11 -18.45 21.26 0.42
CA VAL A 11 -18.95 22.18 -0.61
C VAL A 11 -17.92 22.25 -1.73
N GLN A 12 -18.35 22.46 -2.98
CA GLN A 12 -17.41 22.70 -4.08
C GLN A 12 -16.58 23.95 -3.77
N SER A 13 -15.24 23.87 -3.92
CA SER A 13 -14.39 25.05 -3.73
C SER A 13 -14.55 26.02 -4.91
N PRO A 14 -14.63 27.34 -4.65
CA PRO A 14 -14.54 28.34 -5.71
C PRO A 14 -13.08 28.65 -6.12
N PHE A 15 -12.08 28.08 -5.44
CA PHE A 15 -10.66 28.41 -5.63
C PHE A 15 -9.82 27.31 -6.26
N HIS A 16 -10.30 26.07 -6.28
CA HIS A 16 -9.61 24.91 -6.86
C HIS A 16 -10.60 23.82 -7.28
N ASP A 17 -10.19 22.91 -8.16
CA ASP A 17 -10.98 21.72 -8.45
C ASP A 17 -10.93 20.75 -7.25
N GLY A 18 -12.00 20.75 -6.45
CA GLY A 18 -12.06 20.01 -5.20
C GLY A 18 -13.18 20.49 -4.26
N PHE A 19 -13.22 19.89 -3.07
CA PHE A 19 -14.22 20.18 -2.05
C PHE A 19 -13.58 20.83 -0.82
N ASP A 20 -14.03 22.04 -0.49
CA ASP A 20 -13.80 22.67 0.80
C ASP A 20 -14.72 22.05 1.88
N ILE A 21 -14.36 22.26 3.15
CA ILE A 21 -15.11 21.75 4.30
C ILE A 21 -15.58 22.91 5.17
N GLN A 22 -16.87 23.19 5.16
CA GLN A 22 -17.51 24.17 6.04
C GLN A 22 -17.76 23.55 7.41
N TRP A 23 -16.87 23.84 8.36
CA TRP A 23 -16.97 23.37 9.74
C TRP A 23 -17.94 24.21 10.56
N VAL A 24 -19.02 23.60 11.04
CA VAL A 24 -20.00 24.17 11.96
C VAL A 24 -19.94 23.49 13.32
N HIS A 25 -20.54 24.13 14.34
CA HIS A 25 -20.86 23.45 15.60
C HIS A 25 -21.87 22.33 15.35
N ASP A 26 -21.82 21.28 16.16
CA ASP A 26 -22.78 20.17 16.09
C ASP A 26 -24.25 20.64 16.26
N SER A 27 -24.50 21.62 17.12
CA SER A 27 -25.82 22.28 17.25
C SER A 27 -26.26 23.09 16.02
N CYS A 28 -25.32 23.48 15.15
CA CYS A 28 -25.60 24.21 13.91
C CYS A 28 -25.76 23.29 12.68
N ALA A 29 -25.55 21.98 12.83
CA ALA A 29 -25.83 20.97 11.79
C ALA A 29 -27.27 20.44 11.81
N VAL A 30 -28.07 20.85 12.80
CA VAL A 30 -29.51 20.57 12.85
C VAL A 30 -30.17 21.13 11.59
N GLY A 31 -30.90 20.28 10.86
CA GLY A 31 -31.50 20.64 9.58
C GLY A 31 -30.66 20.28 8.33
N TYR A 32 -29.49 19.65 8.48
CA TYR A 32 -28.71 19.13 7.34
C TYR A 32 -29.39 17.97 6.57
N GLY A 33 -30.50 17.42 7.10
CA GLY A 33 -31.34 16.45 6.38
C GLY A 33 -30.76 15.04 6.26
N LEU A 34 -29.81 14.70 7.12
CA LEU A 34 -29.20 13.37 7.24
C LEU A 34 -30.26 12.34 7.67
N GLU A 35 -30.23 11.13 7.13
CA GLU A 35 -31.14 10.04 7.53
C GLU A 35 -30.49 9.05 8.50
N SER A 36 -29.16 9.00 8.54
CA SER A 36 -28.40 8.02 9.32
C SER A 36 -27.03 8.55 9.76
N LEU A 37 -26.49 7.98 10.84
CA LEU A 37 -25.09 8.20 11.21
C LEU A 37 -24.12 7.75 10.11
N ASP A 38 -24.47 6.77 9.28
CA ASP A 38 -23.57 6.20 8.27
C ASP A 38 -23.30 7.16 7.07
N GLU A 39 -24.03 8.28 6.97
CA GLU A 39 -23.72 9.43 6.08
C GLU A 39 -22.61 10.35 6.63
N LEU A 40 -22.34 10.31 7.94
CA LEU A 40 -21.31 11.11 8.58
C LEU A 40 -19.95 10.41 8.51
N THR A 41 -19.06 10.90 7.65
CA THR A 41 -17.72 10.31 7.54
C THR A 41 -16.95 10.47 8.86
N HIS A 42 -16.33 9.38 9.32
CA HIS A 42 -15.51 9.29 10.54
C HIS A 42 -16.26 9.33 11.90
N TRP A 43 -17.59 9.16 11.97
CA TRP A 43 -18.31 9.14 13.27
C TRP A 43 -17.75 8.13 14.28
N GLN A 44 -17.25 6.98 13.80
CA GLN A 44 -16.63 5.91 14.58
C GLN A 44 -15.25 6.28 15.19
N ARG A 45 -14.77 7.51 15.00
CA ARG A 45 -13.59 8.07 15.69
C ARG A 45 -13.94 8.88 16.95
N LEU A 46 -15.19 9.30 17.09
CA LEU A 46 -15.68 10.02 18.28
C LEU A 46 -15.81 9.07 19.48
N LYS A 47 -15.90 9.63 20.70
CA LYS A 47 -16.28 8.85 21.89
C LYS A 47 -17.73 8.36 21.75
N TRP A 48 -18.05 7.21 22.35
CA TRP A 48 -19.42 6.67 22.32
C TRP A 48 -20.45 7.63 22.92
N SER A 49 -20.09 8.35 23.98
CA SER A 49 -20.89 9.43 24.57
C SER A 49 -21.27 10.52 23.55
N ASP A 50 -20.33 10.92 22.70
CA ASP A 50 -20.54 11.94 21.68
C ASP A 50 -21.30 11.41 20.47
N ILE A 51 -21.15 10.12 20.13
CA ILE A 51 -21.95 9.47 19.09
C ILE A 51 -23.43 9.43 19.49
N LEU A 52 -23.74 9.02 20.73
CA LEU A 52 -25.12 9.03 21.24
C LEU A 52 -25.68 10.45 21.37
N ARG A 53 -24.86 11.40 21.81
CA ARG A 53 -25.22 12.83 21.92
C ARG A 53 -25.51 13.45 20.55
N LEU A 54 -24.69 13.14 19.54
CA LEU A 54 -24.85 13.64 18.17
C LEU A 54 -26.05 13.01 17.47
N ALA A 55 -26.28 11.70 17.64
CA ALA A 55 -27.48 11.04 17.12
C ALA A 55 -28.76 11.68 17.66
N LYS A 56 -28.83 11.90 18.99
CA LYS A 56 -29.96 12.59 19.62
C LYS A 56 -30.11 14.06 19.18
N LEU A 57 -28.99 14.76 18.94
CA LEU A 57 -28.99 16.17 18.53
C LEU A 57 -29.47 16.37 17.09
N LEU A 58 -29.22 15.40 16.21
CA LEU A 58 -29.55 15.44 14.79
C LEU A 58 -30.82 14.64 14.43
N ASP A 59 -31.55 14.13 15.43
CA ASP A 59 -32.75 13.28 15.30
C ASP A 59 -32.52 12.00 14.45
N LEU A 60 -31.37 11.36 14.67
CA LEU A 60 -30.94 10.15 13.96
C LEU A 60 -31.15 8.88 14.80
N ASP A 61 -31.37 7.76 14.11
CA ASP A 61 -31.40 6.41 14.70
C ASP A 61 -30.14 6.14 15.55
N ALA A 62 -30.29 6.22 16.87
CA ALA A 62 -29.21 5.92 17.81
C ALA A 62 -28.91 4.40 17.81
N PRO A 63 -27.63 3.98 17.86
CA PRO A 63 -27.30 2.56 17.95
C PRO A 63 -27.91 1.90 19.20
N ASP A 64 -28.56 0.75 19.03
CA ASP A 64 -29.24 0.05 20.14
C ASP A 64 -28.23 -0.42 21.21
N ALA A 65 -28.19 0.32 22.32
CA ALA A 65 -27.34 0.03 23.46
C ALA A 65 -27.76 -1.24 24.26
N LYS A 66 -28.85 -1.92 23.88
CA LYS A 66 -29.22 -3.23 24.44
C LYS A 66 -28.57 -4.40 23.68
N ASN A 67 -28.13 -4.17 22.44
CA ASN A 67 -27.49 -5.20 21.63
C ASN A 67 -26.04 -5.45 22.11
N PRO A 68 -25.67 -6.70 22.46
CA PRO A 68 -24.36 -7.00 23.05
C PRO A 68 -23.18 -6.82 22.09
N ASP A 69 -23.39 -6.93 20.77
CA ASP A 69 -22.34 -6.67 19.79
C ASP A 69 -22.18 -5.16 19.52
N ILE A 70 -23.26 -4.38 19.58
CA ILE A 70 -23.18 -2.90 19.58
C ILE A 70 -22.46 -2.41 20.83
N LEU A 71 -22.74 -2.98 22.01
CA LEU A 71 -22.00 -2.69 23.25
C LEU A 71 -20.51 -3.05 23.13
N ARG A 72 -20.16 -4.17 22.49
CA ARG A 72 -18.75 -4.53 22.24
C ARG A 72 -18.06 -3.52 21.30
N ALA A 73 -18.75 -3.11 20.23
CA ALA A 73 -18.28 -2.08 19.31
C ALA A 73 -18.11 -0.71 20.00
N ALA A 74 -19.07 -0.30 20.82
CA ALA A 74 -19.04 0.92 21.62
C ALA A 74 -17.83 0.98 22.56
N THR A 75 -17.53 -0.12 23.25
CA THR A 75 -16.35 -0.28 24.11
C THR A 75 -15.06 -0.14 23.30
N HIS A 76 -14.94 -0.83 22.16
CA HIS A 76 -13.76 -0.72 21.29
C HIS A 76 -13.57 0.69 20.69
N ILE A 77 -14.65 1.36 20.31
CA ILE A 77 -14.64 2.77 19.85
C ILE A 77 -14.17 3.69 20.97
N THR A 78 -14.69 3.53 22.19
CA THR A 78 -14.32 4.35 23.36
C THR A 78 -12.84 4.21 23.68
N TYR A 79 -12.33 2.99 23.81
CA TYR A 79 -10.89 2.74 24.05
C TYR A 79 -10.01 3.36 22.96
N ARG A 80 -10.39 3.22 21.67
CA ARG A 80 -9.64 3.81 20.56
C ARG A 80 -9.66 5.34 20.61
N ALA A 81 -10.80 5.96 20.88
CA ALA A 81 -10.92 7.41 20.98
C ALA A 81 -10.06 7.96 22.15
N GLU A 82 -10.05 7.28 23.30
CA GLU A 82 -9.28 7.70 24.46
C GLU A 82 -7.77 7.53 24.27
N ALA A 83 -7.33 6.40 23.70
CA ALA A 83 -5.94 6.21 23.29
C ALA A 83 -5.51 7.22 22.21
N THR A 84 -6.40 7.58 21.27
CA THR A 84 -6.13 8.62 20.26
C THR A 84 -5.91 9.98 20.92
N LEU A 85 -6.77 10.39 21.85
CA LEU A 85 -6.65 11.65 22.59
C LEU A 85 -5.41 11.68 23.49
N HIS A 86 -5.02 10.56 24.10
CA HIS A 86 -3.77 10.43 24.85
C HIS A 86 -2.56 10.64 23.93
N LEU A 87 -2.48 9.91 22.82
CA LEU A 87 -1.40 10.01 21.85
C LEU A 87 -1.32 11.38 21.17
N GLN A 88 -2.45 12.06 20.96
CA GLN A 88 -2.50 13.41 20.42
C GLN A 88 -2.06 14.48 21.43
N SER A 89 -2.38 14.32 22.72
CA SER A 89 -2.03 15.31 23.76
C SER A 89 -0.60 15.15 24.30
N ALA A 90 -0.03 13.94 24.24
CA ALA A 90 1.31 13.65 24.75
C ALA A 90 2.34 13.36 23.64
N GLY A 91 1.94 13.11 22.39
CA GLY A 91 2.80 12.67 21.29
C GLY A 91 3.03 13.71 20.20
N ASN A 92 4.29 13.92 19.81
CA ASN A 92 4.64 14.68 18.61
C ASN A 92 4.37 13.85 17.34
N ALA A 93 3.86 14.45 16.27
CA ALA A 93 3.66 13.79 14.98
C ALA A 93 4.91 13.06 14.46
N LYS A 94 6.13 13.60 14.71
CA LYS A 94 7.40 12.94 14.37
C LYS A 94 7.57 11.59 15.07
N ILE A 95 7.19 11.50 16.34
CA ILE A 95 7.27 10.26 17.14
C ILE A 95 6.24 9.25 16.65
N LEU A 96 5.03 9.70 16.33
CA LEU A 96 3.98 8.83 15.76
C LEU A 96 4.41 8.25 14.40
N ARG A 97 5.01 9.07 13.52
CA ARG A 97 5.59 8.61 12.25
C ARG A 97 6.69 7.58 12.46
N GLN A 98 7.62 7.82 13.39
CA GLN A 98 8.69 6.86 13.71
C GLN A 98 8.12 5.47 14.06
N VAL A 99 7.12 5.41 14.94
CA VAL A 99 6.45 4.14 15.31
C VAL A 99 5.77 3.46 14.11
N LEU A 100 5.18 4.22 13.19
CA LEU A 100 4.60 3.66 11.96
C LEU A 100 5.69 3.12 11.03
N THR A 101 6.77 3.88 10.79
CA THR A 101 7.94 3.47 9.99
C THR A 101 8.58 2.19 10.53
N ASP A 102 8.81 2.11 11.84
CA ASP A 102 9.45 0.94 12.49
C ASP A 102 8.57 -0.33 12.49
N ASN A 103 7.31 -0.22 12.06
CA ASN A 103 6.41 -1.34 11.81
C ASN A 103 6.10 -1.54 10.31
N GLY A 104 6.68 -0.73 9.44
CA GLY A 104 6.43 -0.72 7.99
C GLY A 104 5.02 -0.25 7.61
N ILE A 105 4.32 0.47 8.49
CA ILE A 105 2.94 0.93 8.25
C ILE A 105 2.97 2.17 7.36
N PHE A 106 2.14 2.16 6.32
CA PHE A 106 2.01 3.28 5.39
C PHE A 106 1.34 4.51 6.05
N PHE A 107 1.93 5.68 5.82
CA PHE A 107 1.32 6.98 6.05
C PHE A 107 1.77 7.98 4.99
N GLN A 108 1.09 9.12 4.88
CA GLN A 108 1.49 10.23 4.00
C GLN A 108 2.08 11.36 4.85
N ASP A 109 3.17 11.99 4.39
CA ASP A 109 3.87 13.04 5.17
C ASP A 109 3.07 14.33 5.41
N LYS A 110 1.93 14.49 4.75
CA LYS A 110 0.98 15.59 4.99
C LYS A 110 -0.15 15.22 5.95
N TRP A 111 -0.17 14.02 6.53
CA TRP A 111 -1.20 13.64 7.51
C TRP A 111 -1.01 14.36 8.86
N PRO A 112 -2.11 14.88 9.46
CA PRO A 112 -2.07 15.60 10.71
C PRO A 112 -1.96 14.64 11.91
N ALA A 113 -1.46 15.15 13.04
CA ALA A 113 -1.23 14.37 14.26
C ALA A 113 -2.42 13.50 14.73
N PRO A 114 -3.70 13.96 14.69
CA PRO A 114 -4.84 13.14 15.11
C PRO A 114 -5.03 11.88 14.25
N LYS A 115 -4.79 11.95 12.92
CA LYS A 115 -4.90 10.77 12.04
C LYS A 115 -3.79 9.76 12.33
N LEU A 116 -2.57 10.24 12.58
CA LEU A 116 -1.44 9.40 12.96
C LEU A 116 -1.68 8.75 14.33
N ALA A 117 -2.19 9.52 15.31
CA ALA A 117 -2.55 9.05 16.64
C ALA A 117 -3.66 7.99 16.59
N TYR A 118 -4.68 8.17 15.74
CA TYR A 118 -5.77 7.21 15.55
C TYR A 118 -5.27 5.84 15.04
N ILE A 119 -4.37 5.85 14.04
CA ILE A 119 -3.79 4.62 13.49
C ILE A 119 -2.93 3.92 14.54
N VAL A 120 -2.06 4.66 15.24
CA VAL A 120 -1.21 4.10 16.31
C VAL A 120 -2.06 3.54 17.45
N ALA A 121 -3.11 4.26 17.90
CA ALA A 121 -4.05 3.78 18.92
C ALA A 121 -4.70 2.44 18.52
N ASP A 122 -5.23 2.36 17.29
CA ASP A 122 -5.87 1.15 16.77
C ASP A 122 -4.91 -0.05 16.72
N GLN A 123 -3.67 0.13 16.24
CA GLN A 123 -2.69 -0.95 16.18
C GLN A 123 -2.11 -1.32 17.56
N ILE A 124 -2.06 -0.40 18.54
CA ILE A 124 -1.68 -0.71 19.93
C ILE A 124 -2.74 -1.56 20.62
N LEU A 125 -4.02 -1.17 20.53
CA LEU A 125 -5.11 -1.80 21.28
C LEU A 125 -5.49 -3.17 20.72
N PHE A 126 -5.51 -3.32 19.40
CA PHE A 126 -6.07 -4.50 18.73
C PHE A 126 -5.04 -5.31 17.92
N GLY A 127 -3.83 -4.78 17.71
CA GLY A 127 -2.79 -5.39 16.88
C GLY A 127 -2.87 -5.00 15.40
N LEU A 128 -1.79 -5.30 14.69
CA LEU A 128 -1.57 -5.00 13.28
C LEU A 128 -2.57 -5.73 12.38
N LEU A 129 -3.29 -4.96 11.56
CA LEU A 129 -3.91 -5.45 10.33
C LEU A 129 -2.84 -5.96 9.34
N PRO A 130 -3.19 -6.94 8.48
CA PRO A 130 -2.29 -7.42 7.42
C PRO A 130 -1.98 -6.35 6.34
N PRO A 131 -1.10 -6.66 5.38
CA PRO A 131 -1.04 -5.97 4.11
C PRO A 131 -2.41 -5.88 3.42
N CYS A 132 -2.61 -4.85 2.61
CA CYS A 132 -3.77 -4.78 1.72
C CYS A 132 -3.67 -5.87 0.64
N PRO A 133 -4.69 -6.72 0.44
CA PRO A 133 -4.65 -7.77 -0.59
C PRO A 133 -4.48 -7.19 -2.00
N THR A 134 -5.15 -6.09 -2.31
CA THR A 134 -5.12 -5.46 -3.65
C THR A 134 -3.79 -4.81 -4.00
N CYS A 135 -3.09 -4.19 -3.04
CA CYS A 135 -1.90 -3.37 -3.34
C CYS A 135 -0.64 -3.70 -2.52
N GLY A 136 -0.63 -4.78 -1.73
CA GLY A 136 0.52 -5.25 -0.94
C GLY A 136 1.01 -4.33 0.19
N ASN A 137 0.55 -3.08 0.26
CA ASN A 137 0.98 -2.09 1.23
C ASN A 137 0.32 -2.32 2.61
N ARG A 138 1.07 -2.09 3.71
CA ARG A 138 0.54 -2.07 5.09
C ARG A 138 -0.23 -0.79 5.36
N SER A 139 -1.31 -0.60 4.62
CA SER A 139 -2.11 0.62 4.55
C SER A 139 -3.57 0.41 4.95
N LEU A 140 -3.93 -0.78 5.45
CA LEU A 140 -5.26 -1.05 5.99
C LEU A 140 -5.49 -0.30 7.29
N SER A 141 -6.68 0.28 7.42
CA SER A 141 -7.15 1.02 8.59
C SER A 141 -8.59 0.60 8.88
N GLN A 142 -8.93 0.39 10.17
CA GLN A 142 -10.30 0.11 10.56
C GLN A 142 -10.99 1.39 11.05
N GLU A 143 -12.10 1.74 10.42
CA GLU A 143 -13.01 2.80 10.84
C GLU A 143 -14.35 2.13 11.18
N GLY A 144 -14.54 1.86 12.47
CA GLY A 144 -15.69 1.09 12.99
C GLY A 144 -15.85 -0.28 12.30
N GLU A 145 -16.87 -0.40 11.46
CA GLU A 145 -17.21 -1.61 10.70
C GLU A 145 -16.58 -1.66 9.30
N ASP A 146 -16.03 -0.56 8.77
CA ASP A 146 -15.32 -0.56 7.48
C ASP A 146 -13.81 -0.73 7.72
N ILE A 147 -13.17 -1.72 7.06
CA ILE A 147 -11.72 -1.76 6.85
C ILE A 147 -11.45 -1.12 5.49
N ARG A 148 -10.57 -0.12 5.44
CA ARG A 148 -10.24 0.63 4.22
C ARG A 148 -8.74 0.75 4.03
N CYS A 149 -8.29 0.58 2.78
CA CYS A 149 -6.95 0.95 2.39
C CYS A 149 -6.80 2.48 2.37
N GLN A 150 -5.65 2.97 2.84
CA GLN A 150 -5.24 4.38 2.78
C GLN A 150 -4.06 4.61 1.82
N GLY A 151 -3.63 3.52 1.17
CA GLY A 151 -2.41 3.43 0.38
C GLY A 151 -2.67 3.63 -1.11
N TYR A 152 -1.67 3.24 -1.89
CA TYR A 152 -1.63 3.42 -3.33
C TYR A 152 -1.43 2.06 -4.01
N PHE A 153 -2.03 1.90 -5.19
CA PHE A 153 -1.81 0.76 -6.08
C PHE A 153 -0.66 1.06 -7.05
N SER A 154 -0.63 2.28 -7.60
CA SER A 154 0.48 2.84 -8.37
C SER A 154 0.82 4.25 -7.85
N ALA A 155 1.88 4.88 -8.34
CA ALA A 155 2.26 6.24 -7.92
C ALA A 155 1.14 7.29 -8.12
N SER A 156 0.27 7.09 -9.12
CA SER A 156 -0.90 7.92 -9.42
C SER A 156 -2.19 7.39 -8.79
N THR A 157 -2.42 6.07 -8.83
CA THR A 157 -3.71 5.46 -8.47
C THR A 157 -3.77 5.08 -6.99
N ARG A 158 -4.71 5.67 -6.24
CA ARG A 158 -5.03 5.24 -4.87
C ARG A 158 -5.63 3.84 -4.88
N CYS A 159 -5.30 3.04 -3.87
CA CYS A 159 -5.96 1.77 -3.64
C CYS A 159 -7.34 2.04 -2.99
N ASP A 160 -8.39 1.58 -3.67
CA ASP A 160 -9.80 1.75 -3.33
C ASP A 160 -10.32 0.70 -2.32
N PHE A 161 -9.56 -0.38 -2.12
CA PHE A 161 -9.94 -1.55 -1.34
C PHE A 161 -10.66 -1.21 -0.03
N LYS A 162 -11.89 -1.72 0.06
CA LYS A 162 -12.80 -1.57 1.19
C LYS A 162 -13.45 -2.92 1.50
N PHE A 163 -13.52 -3.26 2.76
CA PHE A 163 -14.20 -4.44 3.28
C PHE A 163 -15.10 -4.04 4.47
N ARG A 164 -16.28 -4.65 4.63
CA ARG A 164 -17.28 -4.24 5.63
C ARG A 164 -17.68 -5.39 6.56
N TYR A 165 -17.29 -5.28 7.84
CA TYR A 165 -17.67 -6.19 8.91
C TYR A 165 -19.20 -6.38 9.06
N ARG A 166 -19.99 -5.33 8.76
CA ARG A 166 -21.46 -5.36 8.93
C ARG A 166 -22.15 -6.40 8.02
N GLU A 167 -21.52 -6.80 6.91
CA GLU A 167 -22.09 -7.83 6.01
C GLU A 167 -22.07 -9.24 6.62
N MET A 168 -21.49 -9.40 7.82
CA MET A 168 -21.58 -10.61 8.64
C MET A 168 -22.20 -10.40 10.04
N LEU A 169 -22.57 -9.17 10.42
CA LEU A 169 -23.33 -8.92 11.64
C LEU A 169 -24.84 -9.03 11.34
N PRO A 170 -25.59 -9.93 12.00
CA PRO A 170 -26.97 -10.24 11.60
C PRO A 170 -27.95 -9.11 11.96
N ARG A 171 -28.07 -8.11 11.08
CA ARG A 171 -29.23 -7.21 11.07
C ARG A 171 -30.48 -8.01 10.69
N VAL A 172 -31.60 -7.74 11.37
CA VAL A 172 -32.88 -8.43 11.18
C VAL A 172 -33.61 -7.91 9.94
N ARG A 173 -32.99 -8.02 8.76
CA ARG A 173 -33.62 -7.80 7.46
C ARG A 173 -33.28 -8.97 6.54
N LYS A 174 -34.31 -9.70 6.11
CA LYS A 174 -34.21 -10.90 5.24
C LYS A 174 -34.00 -10.51 3.76
N THR A 175 -33.01 -9.66 3.48
CA THR A 175 -32.61 -9.31 2.11
C THR A 175 -31.42 -10.17 1.72
N SER A 176 -31.55 -10.93 0.64
CA SER A 176 -30.62 -11.96 0.21
C SER A 176 -29.28 -11.42 -0.33
N ALA A 177 -28.26 -12.28 -0.26
CA ALA A 177 -26.87 -12.08 -0.70
C ALA A 177 -26.04 -11.04 0.10
N CYS A 178 -24.92 -11.51 0.66
CA CYS A 178 -23.81 -10.63 1.01
C CYS A 178 -23.08 -10.23 -0.30
N PRO A 179 -22.68 -8.95 -0.49
CA PRO A 179 -21.79 -8.58 -1.58
C PRO A 179 -20.44 -9.31 -1.45
N LYS A 180 -20.17 -10.31 -2.30
CA LYS A 180 -18.83 -10.89 -2.41
C LYS A 180 -17.91 -9.83 -3.06
N PHE A 181 -17.10 -9.12 -2.27
CA PHE A 181 -16.06 -8.27 -2.85
C PHE A 181 -14.93 -9.17 -3.39
N SER A 182 -14.98 -9.46 -4.68
CA SER A 182 -13.84 -10.01 -5.42
C SER A 182 -12.70 -9.00 -5.40
N ALA A 183 -11.51 -9.47 -5.04
CA ALA A 183 -10.30 -8.73 -5.40
C ALA A 183 -10.14 -8.74 -6.93
N PRO A 184 -9.39 -7.80 -7.53
CA PRO A 184 -8.97 -7.90 -8.94
C PRO A 184 -8.19 -9.19 -9.28
N THR A 185 -7.73 -9.92 -8.26
CA THR A 185 -7.08 -11.24 -8.37
C THR A 185 -8.04 -12.43 -8.31
N GLY A 186 -9.37 -12.21 -8.33
CA GLY A 186 -10.41 -13.24 -8.14
C GLY A 186 -10.51 -13.83 -6.72
N ASP A 187 -9.43 -13.76 -5.95
CA ASP A 187 -9.24 -14.37 -4.65
C ASP A 187 -10.23 -13.83 -3.58
N VAL A 188 -11.06 -14.71 -3.02
CA VAL A 188 -12.11 -14.33 -2.06
C VAL A 188 -11.49 -13.86 -0.74
N ILE A 189 -11.74 -12.59 -0.38
CA ILE A 189 -11.22 -11.98 0.84
C ILE A 189 -12.10 -12.36 2.03
N THR A 190 -11.65 -13.36 2.80
CA THR A 190 -12.32 -13.83 4.01
C THR A 190 -11.92 -13.04 5.25
N MET A 191 -12.75 -13.11 6.30
CA MET A 191 -12.42 -12.59 7.62
C MET A 191 -11.09 -13.15 8.15
N GLU A 192 -10.78 -14.41 7.85
CA GLU A 192 -9.55 -15.11 8.22
C GLU A 192 -8.31 -14.40 7.67
N LYS A 193 -8.34 -13.98 6.40
CA LYS A 193 -7.25 -13.24 5.77
C LYS A 193 -7.06 -11.86 6.42
N LEU A 194 -8.15 -11.18 6.78
CA LEU A 194 -8.12 -9.84 7.40
C LEU A 194 -7.91 -9.82 8.92
N LYS A 195 -7.70 -10.97 9.58
CA LYS A 195 -7.45 -11.01 11.03
C LYS A 195 -6.16 -10.28 11.40
N ARG A 196 -6.24 -9.47 12.47
CA ARG A 196 -5.07 -8.86 13.10
C ARG A 196 -4.17 -9.96 13.66
N TYR A 197 -2.86 -9.86 13.41
CA TYR A 197 -1.96 -11.01 13.50
C TYR A 197 -0.75 -10.83 14.42
N ARG A 198 -0.22 -9.60 14.55
CA ARG A 198 0.97 -9.26 15.34
C ARG A 198 0.73 -8.00 16.17
N ARG A 199 1.39 -7.83 17.30
CA ARG A 199 1.37 -6.57 18.06
C ARG A 199 2.11 -5.45 17.30
N LEU A 200 1.72 -4.19 17.50
CA LEU A 200 2.57 -3.05 17.16
C LEU A 200 3.82 -3.06 18.04
N ARG A 201 5.02 -2.92 17.44
CA ARG A 201 6.27 -2.77 18.18
C ARG A 201 6.53 -1.29 18.47
N ILE A 202 6.57 -0.90 19.73
CA ILE A 202 7.06 0.42 20.14
C ILE A 202 8.58 0.30 20.36
N PRO A 203 9.45 1.11 19.71
CA PRO A 203 10.89 1.13 19.96
C PRO A 203 11.23 1.38 21.43
N ALA A 204 12.32 0.80 21.95
CA ALA A 204 12.66 0.84 23.37
C ALA A 204 12.93 2.27 23.88
N GLU A 205 13.45 3.11 22.98
CA GLU A 205 13.71 4.53 23.13
C GLU A 205 12.40 5.31 23.32
N LEU A 206 11.35 4.88 22.62
CA LEU A 206 10.02 5.50 22.65
C LEU A 206 9.11 4.93 23.74
N GLN A 207 9.33 3.71 24.24
CA GLN A 207 8.56 3.14 25.36
C GLN A 207 8.64 4.02 26.62
N ARG A 208 9.75 4.73 26.84
CA ARG A 208 9.93 5.68 27.94
C ARG A 208 9.32 7.07 27.68
N HIS A 209 8.89 7.35 26.46
CA HIS A 209 8.27 8.62 26.11
C HIS A 209 6.86 8.71 26.72
N LYS A 210 6.48 9.86 27.27
CA LYS A 210 5.22 10.08 28.00
C LYS A 210 3.99 9.51 27.26
N ALA A 211 3.89 9.76 25.95
CA ALA A 211 2.80 9.29 25.10
C ALA A 211 2.54 7.77 25.09
N PHE A 212 3.53 6.96 25.47
CA PHE A 212 3.43 5.50 25.55
C PHE A 212 3.58 5.00 26.99
N ALA A 213 4.44 5.63 27.79
CA ALA A 213 4.66 5.28 29.19
C ALA A 213 3.41 5.48 30.09
N SER A 214 2.54 6.43 29.76
CA SER A 214 1.27 6.67 30.48
C SER A 214 0.01 6.23 29.72
N LEU A 215 0.15 5.47 28.62
CA LEU A 215 -0.96 4.95 27.85
C LEU A 215 -1.47 3.64 28.48
N ASP A 216 -2.58 3.68 29.21
CA ASP A 216 -3.21 2.44 29.68
C ASP A 216 -3.85 1.68 28.51
N ILE A 217 -3.67 0.37 28.54
CA ILE A 217 -4.26 -0.60 27.60
C ILE A 217 -5.26 -1.43 28.42
N PRO A 218 -6.57 -1.39 28.14
CA PRO A 218 -7.56 -2.12 28.92
C PRO A 218 -7.30 -3.64 28.99
N PRO A 219 -7.67 -4.33 30.08
CA PRO A 219 -7.45 -5.78 30.25
C PRO A 219 -7.97 -6.64 29.09
N GLU A 220 -9.10 -6.25 28.51
CA GLU A 220 -9.74 -6.85 27.33
C GLU A 220 -8.82 -6.76 26.11
N CYS A 221 -8.22 -5.60 25.88
CA CYS A 221 -7.23 -5.38 24.82
C CYS A 221 -5.97 -6.21 25.10
N ARG A 222 -5.46 -6.26 26.34
CA ARG A 222 -4.33 -7.14 26.72
C ARG A 222 -4.63 -8.62 26.41
N LYS A 223 -5.88 -9.07 26.60
CA LYS A 223 -6.38 -10.43 26.31
C LYS A 223 -6.64 -10.71 24.82
N ILE A 224 -6.81 -9.68 23.99
CA ILE A 224 -6.78 -9.78 22.52
C ILE A 224 -5.31 -9.91 22.07
N LEU A 225 -4.45 -9.00 22.54
CA LEU A 225 -3.03 -8.93 22.19
C LEU A 225 -2.24 -10.18 22.63
N SER A 226 -2.69 -10.95 23.62
CA SER A 226 -2.09 -12.24 24.02
C SER A 226 -2.43 -13.42 23.12
N LYS A 227 -3.40 -13.28 22.20
CA LYS A 227 -3.78 -14.31 21.22
C LYS A 227 -3.13 -14.12 19.84
N LEU A 228 -2.44 -13.00 19.63
CA LEU A 228 -1.78 -12.68 18.37
C LEU A 228 -0.54 -13.55 18.19
N THR A 229 -0.54 -14.40 17.16
CA THR A 229 0.51 -15.41 16.90
C THR A 229 1.82 -14.82 16.41
N GLY A 230 1.79 -13.59 15.88
CA GLY A 230 2.93 -12.95 15.21
C GLY A 230 3.19 -13.45 13.78
N VAL A 231 2.62 -14.60 13.39
CA VAL A 231 2.69 -15.16 12.04
C VAL A 231 1.80 -14.36 11.11
N GLU A 232 2.37 -13.87 10.01
CA GLU A 232 1.65 -13.06 9.03
C GLU A 232 0.76 -13.94 8.12
N PRO A 233 -0.50 -13.54 7.83
CA PRO A 233 -1.31 -14.27 6.87
C PRO A 233 -0.65 -14.21 5.49
N SER A 234 -0.44 -15.36 4.86
CA SER A 234 0.13 -15.45 3.52
C SER A 234 -0.90 -15.02 2.47
N PHE A 235 -0.74 -13.80 1.95
CA PHE A 235 -1.43 -13.37 0.74
C PHE A 235 -0.63 -13.80 -0.47
N GLN A 236 -1.29 -14.40 -1.47
CA GLN A 236 -0.73 -14.44 -2.81
C GLN A 236 -0.77 -13.01 -3.35
N LYS A 237 0.42 -12.39 -3.44
CA LYS A 237 0.58 -11.01 -3.89
C LYS A 237 0.20 -10.94 -5.37
N ALA A 238 -0.68 -10.02 -5.76
CA ALA A 238 -0.77 -9.59 -7.17
C ALA A 238 0.65 -9.24 -7.65
N ALA A 239 1.05 -9.73 -8.83
CA ALA A 239 2.47 -9.88 -9.16
C ALA A 239 3.22 -8.55 -9.36
N VAL A 240 3.77 -8.02 -8.26
CA VAL A 240 4.79 -6.95 -8.24
C VAL A 240 5.94 -7.41 -7.35
N VAL A 241 7.14 -7.54 -7.92
CA VAL A 241 8.28 -8.30 -7.37
C VAL A 241 8.98 -7.62 -6.18
N SER A 242 9.46 -8.42 -5.20
CA SER A 242 10.56 -8.10 -4.25
C SER A 242 10.83 -9.31 -3.31
N ASP A 243 12.08 -9.73 -3.14
CA ASP A 243 12.49 -11.09 -2.68
C ASP A 243 12.59 -11.39 -1.15
N VAL A 244 13.06 -12.63 -0.86
CA VAL A 244 13.77 -13.20 0.34
C VAL A 244 12.95 -14.18 1.19
N LEU A 245 13.39 -15.38 1.65
CA LEU A 245 14.44 -16.41 1.36
C LEU A 245 14.12 -17.65 2.29
N ASP A 246 14.61 -18.90 2.22
CA ASP A 246 15.43 -19.72 1.28
C ASP A 246 15.28 -21.25 1.66
N SER A 247 15.66 -22.18 0.77
CA SER A 247 16.32 -23.50 1.03
C SER A 247 16.19 -24.45 -0.19
N GLY A 248 17.31 -24.84 -0.80
CA GLY A 248 17.37 -25.41 -2.15
C GLY A 248 17.21 -26.92 -2.33
N SER A 249 17.11 -27.32 -3.60
CA SER A 249 17.45 -28.62 -4.22
C SER A 249 17.66 -28.38 -5.73
N GLU A 250 18.29 -29.30 -6.44
CA GLU A 250 18.88 -29.06 -7.78
C GLU A 250 17.87 -28.93 -8.95
N ASP A 251 18.26 -28.07 -9.91
CA ASP A 251 18.03 -28.05 -11.37
C ASP A 251 16.81 -28.79 -11.99
N GLU A 252 15.84 -28.00 -12.49
CA GLU A 252 14.99 -28.36 -13.65
C GLU A 252 15.03 -27.20 -14.67
N GLU A 253 15.14 -27.51 -15.96
CA GLU A 253 15.14 -26.51 -17.05
C GLU A 253 13.73 -25.96 -17.32
N GLY A 254 13.65 -24.85 -18.07
CA GLY A 254 12.43 -24.06 -18.29
C GLY A 254 11.31 -24.83 -19.00
N GLY A 255 10.43 -25.46 -18.22
CA GLY A 255 9.24 -26.15 -18.74
C GLY A 255 8.16 -25.23 -19.29
N PRO A 256 7.25 -25.75 -20.13
CA PRO A 256 6.24 -24.96 -20.85
C PRO A 256 5.29 -24.16 -19.94
N VAL A 257 4.90 -22.95 -20.37
CA VAL A 257 4.33 -21.91 -19.49
C VAL A 257 2.96 -22.25 -18.93
N ALA A 258 2.10 -22.94 -19.70
CA ALA A 258 0.77 -23.36 -19.26
C ALA A 258 0.75 -24.75 -18.58
N ARG A 259 1.92 -25.33 -18.24
CA ARG A 259 2.05 -26.65 -17.60
C ARG A 259 1.23 -26.74 -16.30
N ASN A 260 0.32 -27.71 -16.25
CA ASN A 260 -0.69 -27.94 -15.19
C ASN A 260 -1.88 -26.94 -15.15
N MET A 261 -2.02 -26.05 -16.13
CA MET A 261 -3.23 -25.23 -16.27
C MET A 261 -4.30 -26.02 -17.05
N TYR A 262 -5.53 -25.96 -16.56
CA TYR A 262 -6.72 -26.54 -17.18
C TYR A 262 -7.70 -25.42 -17.49
N PHE A 263 -8.11 -25.33 -18.76
CA PHE A 263 -8.99 -24.30 -19.30
C PHE A 263 -10.32 -24.91 -19.73
N VAL A 264 -11.42 -24.20 -19.53
CA VAL A 264 -12.70 -24.44 -20.21
C VAL A 264 -12.93 -23.25 -21.14
N LEU A 265 -13.41 -23.48 -22.35
CA LEU A 265 -13.72 -22.43 -23.33
C LEU A 265 -15.26 -22.32 -23.41
N GLU A 266 -15.82 -21.18 -23.01
CA GLU A 266 -17.26 -20.90 -23.02
C GLU A 266 -17.52 -19.70 -23.96
N GLY A 267 -18.54 -19.75 -24.83
CA GLY A 267 -18.87 -18.65 -25.76
C GLY A 267 -17.90 -18.40 -26.92
N VAL A 268 -16.73 -19.04 -26.93
CA VAL A 268 -15.75 -18.96 -28.03
C VAL A 268 -16.25 -19.74 -29.25
N ASP A 269 -16.06 -19.19 -30.46
CA ASP A 269 -16.49 -19.84 -31.71
C ASP A 269 -15.69 -21.13 -32.02
N ALA A 270 -16.14 -21.91 -33.00
CA ALA A 270 -15.56 -23.23 -33.29
C ALA A 270 -14.13 -23.19 -33.87
N ASP A 271 -13.78 -22.15 -34.63
CA ASP A 271 -12.47 -22.00 -35.27
C ASP A 271 -11.47 -21.43 -34.26
N GLU A 272 -11.84 -20.40 -33.49
CA GLU A 272 -11.00 -19.90 -32.40
C GLU A 272 -10.86 -20.90 -31.25
N ALA A 273 -11.92 -21.61 -30.87
CA ALA A 273 -11.80 -22.67 -29.87
C ALA A 273 -10.95 -23.85 -30.38
N SER A 274 -10.69 -23.96 -31.69
CA SER A 274 -9.71 -24.89 -32.27
C SER A 274 -8.29 -24.32 -32.26
N ARG A 275 -8.13 -23.01 -32.53
CA ARG A 275 -6.89 -22.24 -32.36
C ARG A 275 -6.36 -22.35 -30.93
N LEU A 276 -7.18 -21.97 -29.95
CA LEU A 276 -6.86 -22.00 -28.52
C LEU A 276 -6.61 -23.43 -28.01
N ARG A 277 -7.41 -24.42 -28.41
CA ARG A 277 -7.17 -25.84 -28.08
C ARG A 277 -5.81 -26.37 -28.57
N THR A 278 -5.22 -25.74 -29.58
CA THR A 278 -3.90 -26.09 -30.12
C THR A 278 -2.83 -25.34 -29.33
N LEU A 279 -2.91 -24.01 -29.33
CA LEU A 279 -1.97 -23.12 -28.64
C LEU A 279 -1.76 -23.48 -27.16
N ILE A 280 -2.84 -23.77 -26.42
CA ILE A 280 -2.79 -24.20 -25.01
C ILE A 280 -2.05 -25.53 -24.83
N LYS A 281 -2.21 -26.50 -25.75
CA LYS A 281 -1.56 -27.82 -25.66
C LYS A 281 -0.08 -27.73 -25.97
N ASP A 282 0.30 -26.93 -26.97
CA ASP A 282 1.70 -26.70 -27.35
C ASP A 282 2.47 -26.05 -26.19
N HIS A 283 1.80 -25.18 -25.42
CA HIS A 283 2.31 -24.59 -24.18
C HIS A 283 2.08 -25.46 -22.93
N GLY A 284 1.81 -26.77 -23.09
CA GLY A 284 1.76 -27.76 -22.02
C GLY A 284 0.53 -27.71 -21.11
N GLY A 285 -0.47 -26.91 -21.45
CA GLY A 285 -1.76 -26.85 -20.77
C GLY A 285 -2.76 -27.87 -21.31
N HIS A 286 -3.96 -27.86 -20.71
CA HIS A 286 -5.04 -28.77 -21.07
C HIS A 286 -6.36 -28.00 -21.25
N VAL A 287 -7.15 -28.36 -22.26
CA VAL A 287 -8.54 -27.91 -22.39
C VAL A 287 -9.47 -29.03 -21.91
N LEU A 288 -10.53 -28.64 -21.19
CA LEU A 288 -11.60 -29.51 -20.71
C LEU A 288 -12.87 -29.21 -21.50
N GLU A 289 -13.48 -30.25 -22.08
CA GLU A 289 -14.73 -30.14 -22.84
C GLU A 289 -15.98 -29.97 -21.94
N THR A 290 -15.82 -30.07 -20.61
CA THR A 290 -16.84 -29.80 -19.61
C THR A 290 -16.23 -29.16 -18.36
N PHE A 291 -16.98 -28.28 -17.69
CA PHE A 291 -16.55 -27.65 -16.45
C PHE A 291 -16.49 -28.64 -15.28
N ASP A 292 -15.31 -28.75 -14.67
CA ASP A 292 -15.07 -29.50 -13.44
C ASP A 292 -14.36 -28.59 -12.42
N PRO A 293 -15.02 -28.16 -11.32
CA PRO A 293 -14.42 -27.24 -10.35
C PRO A 293 -13.30 -27.86 -9.51
N ALA A 294 -13.05 -29.18 -9.61
CA ALA A 294 -11.89 -29.83 -8.98
C ALA A 294 -10.64 -29.86 -9.88
N ARG A 295 -10.77 -29.49 -11.17
CA ARG A 295 -9.68 -29.52 -12.16
C ARG A 295 -9.47 -28.20 -12.88
N THR A 296 -10.55 -27.50 -13.22
CA THR A 296 -10.53 -26.24 -13.97
C THR A 296 -9.75 -25.18 -13.20
N THR A 297 -8.81 -24.53 -13.87
CA THR A 297 -7.97 -23.46 -13.30
C THR A 297 -8.39 -22.09 -13.81
N HIS A 298 -8.93 -22.01 -15.04
CA HIS A 298 -9.37 -20.80 -15.71
C HIS A 298 -10.58 -21.15 -16.59
N VAL A 299 -11.52 -20.21 -16.76
CA VAL A 299 -12.53 -20.25 -17.83
C VAL A 299 -12.20 -19.13 -18.80
N VAL A 300 -12.10 -19.44 -20.09
CA VAL A 300 -11.87 -18.48 -21.17
C VAL A 300 -13.21 -18.14 -21.79
N ILE A 301 -13.48 -16.86 -21.99
CA ILE A 301 -14.71 -16.33 -22.59
C ILE A 301 -14.39 -15.36 -23.74
N SER A 302 -15.27 -15.32 -24.75
CA SER A 302 -15.23 -14.31 -25.82
C SER A 302 -15.74 -12.95 -25.35
N GLU A 303 -15.42 -11.88 -26.08
CA GLU A 303 -15.88 -10.52 -25.73
C GLU A 303 -17.40 -10.39 -25.92
N GLU A 304 -17.95 -11.02 -26.97
CA GLU A 304 -19.38 -11.04 -27.27
C GLU A 304 -20.18 -11.72 -26.15
N GLU A 305 -19.76 -12.91 -25.69
CA GLU A 305 -20.47 -13.67 -24.67
C GLU A 305 -20.34 -12.98 -23.29
N LEU A 306 -19.19 -12.37 -22.97
CA LEU A 306 -19.03 -11.62 -21.73
C LEU A 306 -19.97 -10.39 -21.65
N TYR A 307 -20.22 -9.70 -22.76
CA TYR A 307 -21.17 -8.59 -22.82
C TYR A 307 -22.64 -9.03 -23.01
N ALA A 308 -22.91 -10.29 -23.32
CA ALA A 308 -24.27 -10.82 -23.50
C ALA A 308 -25.03 -11.10 -22.19
N ASP A 309 -24.40 -10.90 -21.02
CA ASP A 309 -24.81 -11.40 -19.70
C ASP A 309 -24.83 -12.95 -19.69
N PRO A 310 -23.65 -13.60 -19.57
CA PRO A 310 -23.52 -15.03 -19.83
C PRO A 310 -24.05 -15.91 -18.68
N HIS A 311 -24.97 -16.82 -19.00
CA HIS A 311 -25.56 -17.81 -18.08
C HIS A 311 -25.05 -19.23 -18.35
N GLY A 312 -23.80 -19.33 -18.83
CA GLY A 312 -23.13 -20.59 -19.14
C GLY A 312 -22.76 -21.40 -17.89
N LEU A 313 -22.86 -22.72 -17.97
CA LEU A 313 -22.57 -23.62 -16.84
C LEU A 313 -21.11 -23.51 -16.36
N ALA A 314 -20.17 -23.17 -17.25
CA ALA A 314 -18.78 -22.92 -16.86
C ALA A 314 -18.61 -21.55 -16.19
N TYR A 315 -19.34 -20.53 -16.65
CA TYR A 315 -19.28 -19.16 -16.13
C TYR A 315 -19.88 -19.08 -14.72
N ASP A 316 -21.11 -19.56 -14.52
CA ASP A 316 -21.75 -19.66 -13.20
C ASP A 316 -20.94 -20.53 -12.24
N GLY A 317 -20.41 -21.66 -12.75
CA GLY A 317 -19.51 -22.53 -11.99
C GLY A 317 -18.25 -21.80 -11.53
N ALA A 318 -17.62 -21.00 -12.38
CA ALA A 318 -16.44 -20.22 -12.05
C ALA A 318 -16.74 -19.14 -10.99
N LEU A 319 -17.84 -18.39 -11.14
CA LEU A 319 -18.30 -17.41 -10.14
C LEU A 319 -18.69 -18.03 -8.79
N GLN A 320 -19.25 -19.25 -8.81
CA GLN A 320 -19.58 -19.99 -7.60
C GLN A 320 -18.32 -20.45 -6.86
N HIS A 321 -17.34 -20.98 -7.59
CA HIS A 321 -16.13 -21.60 -7.03
C HIS A 321 -14.93 -20.67 -6.86
N GLY A 322 -14.96 -19.45 -7.43
CA GLY A 322 -13.85 -18.48 -7.37
C GLY A 322 -12.73 -18.79 -8.36
N ILE A 323 -13.05 -19.37 -9.51
CA ILE A 323 -12.11 -19.68 -10.58
C ILE A 323 -11.98 -18.42 -11.47
N PRO A 324 -10.75 -18.00 -11.85
CA PRO A 324 -10.55 -16.90 -12.79
C PRO A 324 -11.32 -17.09 -14.11
N ILE A 325 -12.02 -16.04 -14.52
CA ILE A 325 -12.62 -15.90 -15.84
C ILE A 325 -11.73 -14.91 -16.59
N VAL A 326 -11.27 -15.28 -17.78
CA VAL A 326 -10.27 -14.54 -18.58
C VAL A 326 -10.73 -14.43 -20.03
N MET A 327 -10.27 -13.39 -20.72
CA MET A 327 -10.53 -13.19 -22.14
C MET A 327 -9.62 -14.06 -23.01
N VAL A 328 -9.90 -14.13 -24.31
CA VAL A 328 -9.08 -14.86 -25.30
C VAL A 328 -7.62 -14.39 -25.30
N GLU A 329 -7.39 -13.08 -25.27
CA GLU A 329 -6.05 -12.46 -25.39
C GLU A 329 -5.15 -12.78 -24.19
N PHE A 330 -5.71 -13.23 -23.06
CA PHE A 330 -4.92 -13.76 -21.95
C PHE A 330 -4.17 -15.04 -22.36
N ILE A 331 -4.76 -15.88 -23.21
CA ILE A 331 -4.10 -17.10 -23.71
C ILE A 331 -3.00 -16.75 -24.68
N ASP A 332 -3.25 -15.79 -25.58
CA ASP A 332 -2.25 -15.33 -26.55
C ASP A 332 -1.05 -14.70 -25.83
N ALA A 333 -1.28 -13.76 -24.90
CA ALA A 333 -0.21 -13.17 -24.09
C ALA A 333 0.54 -14.20 -23.21
N LEU A 334 -0.14 -15.22 -22.67
CA LEU A 334 0.46 -16.30 -21.89
C LEU A 334 1.40 -17.20 -22.74
N CYS A 335 1.21 -17.20 -24.07
CA CYS A 335 1.98 -18.02 -25.00
C CYS A 335 3.08 -17.21 -25.72
N ASP A 336 2.77 -15.99 -26.15
CA ASP A 336 3.71 -15.08 -26.83
C ASP A 336 4.91 -14.69 -25.95
N GLU A 337 4.76 -14.65 -24.62
CA GLU A 337 5.89 -14.49 -23.67
C GLU A 337 7.01 -15.55 -23.87
N THR A 338 6.76 -16.66 -24.57
CA THR A 338 7.80 -17.67 -24.88
C THR A 338 8.59 -17.36 -26.15
N THR A 339 8.00 -16.68 -27.14
CA THR A 339 8.59 -16.49 -28.47
C THR A 339 9.75 -15.47 -28.45
N GLU A 340 9.70 -14.48 -27.55
CA GLU A 340 10.74 -13.45 -27.39
C GLU A 340 11.90 -13.84 -26.46
N CYS A 341 12.00 -15.10 -26.03
CA CYS A 341 13.14 -15.62 -25.25
C CYS A 341 14.45 -15.77 -26.08
N GLY A 342 14.66 -14.90 -27.08
CA GLY A 342 15.75 -14.92 -28.07
C GLY A 342 16.95 -14.02 -27.75
N GLU A 343 16.80 -13.01 -26.89
CA GLU A 343 17.94 -12.19 -26.43
C GLU A 343 17.73 -11.77 -24.96
N ILE A 344 18.63 -12.20 -24.07
CA ILE A 344 18.59 -11.78 -22.65
C ILE A 344 19.19 -10.38 -22.57
N ASP A 345 18.31 -9.39 -22.37
CA ASP A 345 18.64 -7.98 -22.24
C ASP A 345 19.43 -7.72 -20.94
N THR A 346 20.74 -8.04 -20.97
CA THR A 346 21.66 -7.75 -19.86
C THR A 346 21.71 -6.25 -19.67
N PRO A 347 21.38 -5.70 -18.49
CA PRO A 347 21.22 -4.26 -18.33
C PRO A 347 22.51 -3.52 -18.68
N GLY A 348 22.46 -2.77 -19.78
CA GLY A 348 23.62 -2.10 -20.36
C GLY A 348 24.32 -1.19 -19.36
N PRO A 349 25.65 -1.01 -19.50
CA PRO A 349 26.45 -0.24 -18.54
C PRO A 349 25.90 1.17 -18.39
N ARG A 350 25.61 1.58 -17.15
CA ARG A 350 24.92 2.86 -16.92
C ARG A 350 25.85 4.03 -17.15
N VAL A 351 25.58 4.77 -18.22
CA VAL A 351 26.22 6.05 -18.51
C VAL A 351 25.64 7.10 -17.55
N THR A 352 26.49 7.70 -16.73
CA THR A 352 26.09 8.76 -15.78
C THR A 352 26.95 10.01 -15.95
N ARG A 353 26.35 11.20 -15.81
CA ARG A 353 27.09 12.47 -15.88
C ARG A 353 28.13 12.53 -14.75
N GLY A 354 29.34 12.98 -15.06
CA GLY A 354 30.42 13.10 -14.09
C GLY A 354 31.44 14.17 -14.43
N LEU A 355 32.52 14.18 -13.65
CA LEU A 355 33.67 15.07 -13.82
C LEU A 355 34.97 14.26 -13.79
N ARG A 356 35.92 14.62 -14.65
CA ARG A 356 37.30 14.16 -14.61
C ARG A 356 38.18 15.30 -14.09
N VAL A 357 38.87 15.06 -12.97
CA VAL A 357 39.79 16.02 -12.34
C VAL A 357 41.22 15.58 -12.55
N THR A 358 42.04 16.42 -13.19
CA THR A 358 43.41 16.07 -13.62
C THR A 358 44.39 17.21 -13.34
N GLY A 359 45.68 17.00 -13.64
CA GLY A 359 46.71 18.04 -13.65
C GLY A 359 47.64 18.03 -12.44
N ARG A 360 47.10 17.99 -11.21
CA ARG A 360 47.92 18.07 -9.99
C ARG A 360 48.85 16.85 -9.83
N ARG A 361 50.12 17.06 -9.49
CA ARG A 361 51.12 15.99 -9.38
C ARG A 361 50.80 15.05 -8.20
N THR A 362 51.11 13.76 -8.33
CA THR A 362 50.80 12.71 -7.34
C THR A 362 51.38 12.99 -5.95
N GLU A 363 52.61 13.49 -5.90
CA GLU A 363 53.35 13.85 -4.68
C GLU A 363 52.82 15.14 -4.00
N SER A 364 52.13 16.01 -4.74
CA SER A 364 51.64 17.28 -4.19
C SER A 364 50.56 17.05 -3.13
N LYS A 365 50.58 17.84 -2.05
CA LYS A 365 49.53 17.75 -1.02
C LYS A 365 48.14 17.91 -1.64
N ASN A 366 47.19 17.08 -1.19
CA ASN A 366 45.83 17.00 -1.72
C ASN A 366 45.72 16.55 -3.19
N SER A 367 46.76 15.96 -3.79
CA SER A 367 46.69 15.24 -5.09
C SER A 367 45.54 14.24 -5.19
N LYS A 368 45.04 13.76 -4.04
CA LYS A 368 43.82 12.94 -3.93
C LYS A 368 42.56 13.56 -4.57
N VAL A 369 42.52 14.86 -4.87
CA VAL A 369 41.42 15.46 -5.64
C VAL A 369 41.38 14.99 -7.10
N ASN A 370 42.49 14.52 -7.67
CA ASN A 370 42.53 13.97 -9.02
C ASN A 370 41.78 12.63 -9.12
N GLY A 371 41.12 12.42 -10.24
CA GLY A 371 40.38 11.22 -10.60
C GLY A 371 38.96 11.54 -11.07
N ASP A 372 38.18 10.49 -11.28
CA ASP A 372 36.82 10.59 -11.81
C ASP A 372 35.77 10.70 -10.68
N TYR A 373 34.74 11.52 -10.91
CA TYR A 373 33.65 11.80 -9.99
C TYR A 373 32.31 11.52 -10.67
N LYS A 374 31.43 10.77 -10.00
CA LYS A 374 30.04 10.55 -10.41
C LYS A 374 29.15 11.67 -9.88
N MET A 375 28.19 12.16 -10.66
CA MET A 375 27.11 12.98 -10.13
C MET A 375 26.24 12.19 -9.13
N LEU A 376 25.82 12.86 -8.06
CA LEU A 376 24.88 12.33 -7.08
C LEU A 376 23.44 12.64 -7.52
N GLU A 377 22.54 11.69 -7.32
CA GLU A 377 21.09 11.84 -7.57
C GLU A 377 20.47 13.02 -6.79
N LYS A 378 21.05 13.35 -5.63
CA LYS A 378 20.59 14.42 -4.76
C LYS A 378 21.46 15.67 -4.94
N LEU A 379 20.82 16.76 -5.36
CA LEU A 379 21.40 18.11 -5.42
C LEU A 379 21.86 18.59 -4.03
N HIS A 380 22.87 19.47 -4.03
CA HIS A 380 23.36 20.16 -2.84
C HIS A 380 23.41 21.66 -3.12
N ASN A 381 22.80 22.48 -2.27
CA ASN A 381 22.62 23.92 -2.53
C ASN A 381 22.01 24.18 -3.93
N ASP A 382 20.95 23.44 -4.25
CA ASP A 382 20.17 23.47 -5.49
C ASP A 382 20.96 23.27 -6.78
N ARG A 383 22.14 22.62 -6.68
CA ARG A 383 23.10 22.40 -7.77
C ARG A 383 23.66 20.97 -7.78
N PRO A 384 24.22 20.50 -8.91
CA PRO A 384 24.80 19.17 -8.98
C PRO A 384 25.97 19.02 -8.01
N ALA A 385 25.98 17.91 -7.28
CA ALA A 385 27.07 17.51 -6.41
C ALA A 385 27.68 16.21 -6.94
N PHE A 386 29.00 16.11 -6.91
CA PHE A 386 29.74 15.01 -7.51
C PHE A 386 30.62 14.34 -6.44
N LYS A 387 30.67 13.01 -6.43
CA LYS A 387 31.49 12.22 -5.50
C LYS A 387 32.56 11.47 -6.28
N HIS A 388 33.80 11.55 -5.83
CA HIS A 388 34.92 10.81 -6.42
C HIS A 388 34.67 9.30 -6.32
N VAL A 389 34.77 8.58 -7.45
CA VAL A 389 34.49 7.14 -7.58
C VAL A 389 35.27 6.29 -6.57
N VAL A 390 36.55 6.63 -6.32
CA VAL A 390 37.46 5.81 -5.50
C VAL A 390 37.64 6.35 -4.07
N LYS A 391 37.44 7.66 -3.83
CA LYS A 391 37.85 8.32 -2.59
C LYS A 391 36.68 9.08 -1.94
N SER A 392 36.73 9.26 -0.62
CA SER A 392 35.80 10.14 0.11
C SER A 392 36.13 11.62 -0.13
N VAL A 393 35.91 12.09 -1.36
CA VAL A 393 36.06 13.48 -1.79
C VAL A 393 34.84 13.87 -2.63
N TYR A 394 34.31 15.06 -2.40
CA TYR A 394 33.14 15.60 -3.07
C TYR A 394 33.50 16.93 -3.75
N CYS A 395 32.93 17.18 -4.93
CA CYS A 395 32.93 18.47 -5.62
C CYS A 395 31.49 19.02 -5.64
N PHE A 396 31.26 20.21 -5.08
CA PHE A 396 29.92 20.81 -4.98
C PHE A 396 29.96 22.33 -4.81
N TYR A 397 28.82 22.98 -5.05
CA TYR A 397 28.64 24.40 -4.82
C TYR A 397 28.31 24.73 -3.36
N SER A 398 28.98 25.73 -2.81
CA SER A 398 28.80 26.26 -1.46
C SER A 398 28.03 27.57 -1.51
N ALA A 399 26.71 27.53 -1.27
CA ALA A 399 25.89 28.74 -1.22
C ALA A 399 26.38 29.72 -0.15
N LYS A 400 26.82 29.20 1.01
CA LYS A 400 27.38 30.01 2.11
C LYS A 400 28.65 30.80 1.74
N SER A 401 29.35 30.46 0.66
CA SER A 401 30.62 31.12 0.31
C SER A 401 30.80 31.45 -1.18
N SER A 402 29.74 31.31 -1.99
CA SER A 402 29.68 31.55 -3.44
C SER A 402 30.87 30.96 -4.22
N LYS A 403 31.13 29.68 -3.95
CA LYS A 403 32.31 28.94 -4.44
C LYS A 403 31.98 27.48 -4.71
N TRP A 404 32.65 26.92 -5.71
CA TRP A 404 32.80 25.48 -5.83
C TRP A 404 33.90 24.99 -4.88
N LYS A 405 33.71 23.86 -4.21
CA LYS A 405 34.64 23.29 -3.21
C LYS A 405 34.96 21.83 -3.52
N PHE A 406 36.21 21.43 -3.26
CA PHE A 406 36.59 20.04 -2.98
C PHE A 406 36.64 19.82 -1.47
N HIS A 407 35.85 18.89 -0.92
CA HIS A 407 35.78 18.63 0.53
C HIS A 407 35.62 17.12 0.81
N GLU A 408 36.01 16.65 2.00
CA GLU A 408 35.91 15.21 2.36
C GLU A 408 34.49 14.76 2.75
N LYS A 409 33.60 15.74 2.94
CA LYS A 409 32.20 15.58 3.32
C LYS A 409 31.33 16.51 2.47
N LEU A 410 30.07 16.14 2.25
CA LEU A 410 29.11 16.99 1.55
C LEU A 410 28.45 17.99 2.51
N ASP A 411 29.25 18.92 3.05
CA ASP A 411 28.80 19.93 4.01
C ASP A 411 29.50 21.29 3.83
N ASP A 412 28.85 22.35 4.32
CA ASP A 412 29.21 23.73 3.99
C ASP A 412 30.23 24.38 4.93
N ASN A 413 30.90 23.59 5.77
CA ASN A 413 31.78 24.09 6.83
C ASN A 413 33.18 24.53 6.33
N SER A 414 34.02 24.92 7.29
CA SER A 414 35.46 25.16 7.13
C SER A 414 36.24 23.85 7.10
N GLY A 415 37.05 23.62 6.06
CA GLY A 415 37.88 22.41 5.94
C GLY A 415 38.07 21.87 4.52
N HIS A 416 38.00 22.71 3.48
CA HIS A 416 38.07 22.26 2.09
C HIS A 416 39.51 22.02 1.60
N LEU A 417 39.66 20.97 0.79
CA LEU A 417 40.90 20.59 0.11
C LEU A 417 41.27 21.63 -0.97
N GLY A 418 40.26 22.23 -1.59
CA GLY A 418 40.41 23.28 -2.60
C GLY A 418 39.08 23.97 -2.91
N TYR A 419 39.13 25.10 -3.61
CA TYR A 419 37.95 25.84 -4.07
C TYR A 419 38.20 26.59 -5.39
N CYS A 420 37.13 26.89 -6.12
CA CYS A 420 37.12 27.91 -7.18
C CYS A 420 36.05 28.96 -6.87
N LYS A 421 36.33 30.23 -7.20
CA LYS A 421 35.32 31.29 -7.18
C LYS A 421 34.49 31.21 -8.47
N GLY A 422 33.17 31.28 -8.34
CA GLY A 422 32.26 31.23 -9.48
C GLY A 422 30.89 30.74 -9.04
N ASP A 423 29.86 31.30 -9.68
CA ASP A 423 28.44 31.05 -9.50
C ASP A 423 27.81 30.30 -10.69
N SER A 424 28.64 29.75 -11.57
CA SER A 424 28.26 28.82 -12.66
C SER A 424 27.54 27.58 -12.12
N GLU A 425 26.50 27.14 -12.83
CA GLU A 425 25.66 25.98 -12.47
C GLU A 425 26.45 24.66 -12.40
N ASP A 426 27.49 24.55 -13.24
CA ASP A 426 28.50 23.50 -13.21
C ASP A 426 29.85 24.01 -12.65
N PRO A 427 30.74 23.11 -12.16
CA PRO A 427 32.05 23.51 -11.64
C PRO A 427 32.96 24.14 -12.72
N PRO A 428 33.65 25.26 -12.42
CA PRO A 428 34.60 25.88 -13.34
C PRO A 428 35.72 24.94 -13.77
N THR A 429 36.10 25.00 -15.05
CA THR A 429 37.10 24.09 -15.64
C THR A 429 38.54 24.37 -15.19
N SER A 430 38.81 25.56 -14.68
CA SER A 430 40.13 26.03 -14.26
C SER A 430 40.02 27.13 -13.19
N GLY A 431 41.15 27.65 -12.70
CA GLY A 431 41.16 28.76 -11.72
C GLY A 431 41.04 28.30 -10.26
N TRP A 432 41.24 27.01 -10.00
CA TRP A 432 41.16 26.39 -8.69
C TRP A 432 42.31 26.81 -7.76
N TRP A 433 42.00 26.84 -6.47
CA TRP A 433 42.93 27.14 -5.39
C TRP A 433 42.95 25.94 -4.44
N ILE A 434 44.10 25.30 -4.24
CA ILE A 434 44.25 24.08 -3.45
C ILE A 434 45.00 24.38 -2.16
N PHE A 435 44.64 23.71 -1.06
CA PHE A 435 45.24 23.91 0.26
C PHE A 435 46.64 23.27 0.33
N GLY A 436 47.68 24.11 0.47
CA GLY A 436 49.08 23.68 0.47
C GLY A 436 49.55 23.00 1.77
N GLY A 437 49.02 23.37 2.94
CA GLY A 437 49.42 22.78 4.22
C GLY A 437 48.99 23.58 5.45
N LYS A 438 49.43 23.20 6.65
CA LYS A 438 49.20 24.04 7.85
C LYS A 438 49.88 25.41 7.70
N ASP A 439 51.04 25.39 7.06
CA ASP A 439 52.00 26.49 6.98
C ASP A 439 51.93 27.21 5.62
N VAL A 440 51.20 26.62 4.66
CA VAL A 440 51.04 27.11 3.28
C VAL A 440 49.56 27.42 3.04
N LYS A 441 49.27 28.64 2.60
CA LYS A 441 47.91 29.13 2.32
C LYS A 441 47.28 28.36 1.15
N PHE A 442 46.07 28.74 0.76
CA PHE A 442 45.53 28.32 -0.53
C PHE A 442 46.37 28.93 -1.66
N GLU A 443 46.90 28.08 -2.53
CA GLU A 443 47.69 28.47 -3.70
C GLU A 443 46.89 28.16 -4.97
N ARG A 444 47.02 29.01 -5.98
CA ARG A 444 46.34 28.81 -7.26
C ARG A 444 47.02 27.67 -8.02
N ASP A 445 46.28 26.61 -8.28
CA ASP A 445 46.75 25.49 -9.09
C ASP A 445 46.40 25.78 -10.55
N SER A 446 47.43 26.03 -11.38
CA SER A 446 47.29 26.25 -12.82
C SER A 446 47.43 24.96 -13.64
N GLU A 447 47.91 23.86 -13.04
CA GLU A 447 47.96 22.55 -13.67
C GLU A 447 46.57 21.87 -13.56
N LEU A 448 45.85 22.08 -12.45
CA LEU A 448 44.58 21.41 -12.17
C LEU A 448 43.41 21.87 -13.06
N LYS A 449 42.78 20.88 -13.70
CA LYS A 449 41.60 21.02 -14.56
C LYS A 449 40.43 20.19 -14.03
N VAL A 450 39.22 20.64 -14.37
CA VAL A 450 37.96 19.90 -14.16
C VAL A 450 37.21 19.87 -15.48
N GLU A 451 36.96 18.69 -16.01
CA GLU A 451 36.31 18.50 -17.32
C GLU A 451 35.04 17.65 -17.13
N SER A 452 33.94 18.01 -17.80
CA SER A 452 32.73 17.16 -17.78
C SER A 452 32.99 15.88 -18.57
N CYS A 453 32.53 14.74 -18.05
CA CYS A 453 32.67 13.45 -18.69
C CYS A 453 31.46 12.55 -18.45
N GLU A 454 31.43 11.44 -19.17
CA GLU A 454 30.52 10.33 -18.92
C GLU A 454 31.24 9.25 -18.11
N ILE A 455 30.64 8.88 -16.98
CA ILE A 455 31.08 7.76 -16.15
C ILE A 455 30.24 6.55 -16.52
N VAL A 456 30.86 5.65 -17.27
CA VAL A 456 30.32 4.33 -17.58
C VAL A 456 30.46 3.46 -16.34
N GLU A 457 29.36 3.25 -15.62
CA GLU A 457 29.33 2.32 -14.50
C GLU A 457 29.08 0.89 -15.01
N ALA A 458 30.00 -0.01 -14.66
CA ALA A 458 29.65 -1.43 -14.61
C ALA A 458 28.50 -1.60 -13.60
N PRO A 459 27.47 -2.43 -13.91
CA PRO A 459 26.38 -2.68 -12.98
C PRO A 459 26.95 -3.12 -11.63
N THR A 460 26.41 -2.59 -10.53
CA THR A 460 26.96 -2.91 -9.20
C THR A 460 26.89 -4.42 -8.95
N LYS A 461 27.76 -4.98 -8.09
CA LYS A 461 27.71 -6.42 -7.78
C LYS A 461 26.30 -6.87 -7.31
N ARG A 462 25.52 -5.97 -6.70
CA ARG A 462 24.11 -6.19 -6.43
C ARG A 462 23.30 -6.35 -7.72
N GLU A 463 23.32 -5.36 -8.61
CA GLU A 463 22.55 -5.38 -9.87
C GLU A 463 22.99 -6.52 -10.80
N SER A 464 24.26 -6.89 -10.83
CA SER A 464 24.73 -8.09 -11.52
C SER A 464 24.16 -9.38 -10.92
N LEU A 465 24.02 -9.47 -9.60
CA LEU A 465 23.35 -10.60 -8.91
C LEU A 465 21.81 -10.54 -9.02
N GLU A 466 21.24 -9.36 -9.25
CA GLU A 466 19.79 -9.14 -9.40
C GLU A 466 19.36 -9.44 -10.85
N ALA A 467 20.23 -9.21 -11.84
CA ALA A 467 20.09 -9.65 -13.23
C ALA A 467 20.40 -11.15 -13.41
N ALA A 468 21.42 -11.69 -12.73
CA ALA A 468 21.80 -13.10 -12.81
C ALA A 468 20.94 -14.03 -11.93
N ARG A 469 19.69 -13.65 -11.63
CA ARG A 469 18.76 -14.40 -10.76
C ARG A 469 17.67 -15.10 -11.59
N PRO A 470 17.66 -16.45 -11.67
CA PRO A 470 16.61 -17.19 -12.35
C PRO A 470 15.25 -17.02 -11.66
N LYS A 471 14.20 -16.67 -12.42
CA LYS A 471 12.82 -16.48 -11.92
C LYS A 471 12.08 -17.83 -11.75
N MET A 472 12.56 -18.70 -10.87
CA MET A 472 11.97 -20.03 -10.65
C MET A 472 10.62 -19.99 -9.90
N ARG A 473 9.60 -20.70 -10.41
CA ARG A 473 8.28 -20.87 -9.78
C ARG A 473 8.31 -22.05 -8.78
N GLY A 474 8.00 -21.80 -7.51
CA GLY A 474 8.01 -22.84 -6.46
C GLY A 474 6.66 -23.55 -6.25
N ALA A 475 6.56 -24.81 -6.65
CA ALA A 475 5.43 -25.69 -6.29
C ALA A 475 5.87 -26.74 -5.25
N LYS A 476 5.13 -26.91 -4.14
CA LYS A 476 5.33 -28.04 -3.20
C LYS A 476 4.03 -28.72 -2.80
N LEU A 477 3.94 -29.99 -3.18
CA LEU A 477 2.87 -30.94 -2.92
C LEU A 477 2.70 -31.20 -1.41
N ARG A 478 1.45 -31.29 -0.91
CA ARG A 478 1.15 -31.97 0.36
C ARG A 478 -0.13 -32.81 0.28
N GLN A 479 0.04 -34.13 0.28
CA GLN A 479 -1.05 -35.07 0.51
C GLN A 479 -1.42 -35.15 2.00
N ARG A 480 -2.72 -35.21 2.31
CA ARG A 480 -3.40 -36.27 3.11
C ARG A 480 -4.55 -35.74 3.99
N LYS A 481 -5.69 -36.40 3.82
CA LYS A 481 -6.67 -36.84 4.84
C LYS A 481 -7.15 -35.80 5.88
N HIS A 482 -8.45 -35.48 5.79
CA HIS A 482 -9.40 -36.18 6.67
C HIS A 482 -10.84 -36.16 6.14
N LEU A 483 -11.43 -37.33 5.92
CA LEU A 483 -12.89 -37.46 5.94
C LEU A 483 -13.35 -37.50 7.41
N LYS A 484 -14.44 -36.79 7.70
CA LYS A 484 -15.50 -37.24 8.63
C LYS A 484 -16.84 -36.77 8.08
N LEU A 485 -17.73 -37.73 7.82
CA LEU A 485 -19.12 -37.43 7.48
C LEU A 485 -19.81 -36.81 8.70
N TRP A 486 -20.69 -35.84 8.46
CA TRP A 486 -21.87 -35.62 9.29
C TRP A 486 -23.10 -35.84 8.42
N LYS A 487 -24.05 -36.64 8.90
CA LYS A 487 -25.32 -36.87 8.21
C LYS A 487 -26.23 -35.65 8.34
N VAL A 488 -27.04 -35.44 7.32
CA VAL A 488 -28.28 -34.66 7.44
C VAL A 488 -29.37 -35.60 7.95
N ASP A 489 -30.09 -35.19 8.98
CA ASP A 489 -31.40 -35.73 9.35
C ASP A 489 -32.35 -34.55 9.55
N GLY A 490 -33.58 -34.66 9.04
CA GLY A 490 -34.52 -33.55 8.88
C GLY A 490 -35.47 -33.31 10.06
N GLY A 491 -36.11 -32.14 10.08
CA GLY A 491 -37.15 -31.79 11.07
C GLY A 491 -38.22 -30.87 10.49
N LEU A 492 -39.48 -31.32 10.48
CA LEU A 492 -40.60 -30.65 9.81
C LEU A 492 -41.26 -29.54 10.66
N GLY A 493 -41.12 -28.30 10.19
CA GLY A 493 -42.21 -27.31 10.01
C GLY A 493 -42.98 -26.74 11.20
N LYS A 494 -43.55 -25.54 10.98
CA LYS A 494 -44.97 -25.22 11.23
C LYS A 494 -45.37 -23.89 10.61
N LYS A 495 -46.69 -23.69 10.46
CA LYS A 495 -47.33 -22.49 9.88
C LYS A 495 -47.06 -21.24 10.72
N LEU A 496 -47.01 -20.08 10.06
CA LEU A 496 -47.37 -18.80 10.68
C LEU A 496 -48.52 -18.16 9.88
N VAL A 497 -49.33 -17.38 10.57
CA VAL A 497 -50.56 -16.75 10.05
C VAL A 497 -50.24 -15.36 9.51
N GLY A 498 -50.96 -14.91 8.48
CA GLY A 498 -50.78 -13.58 7.89
C GLY A 498 -51.23 -12.44 8.81
N THR A 499 -50.71 -11.24 8.54
CA THR A 499 -51.10 -9.97 9.15
C THR A 499 -51.31 -8.94 8.06
N GLU A 500 -52.37 -8.14 8.17
CA GLU A 500 -52.85 -7.25 7.12
C GLU A 500 -51.88 -6.10 6.80
N GLU A 501 -51.77 -5.75 5.52
CA GLU A 501 -51.00 -4.58 5.07
C GLU A 501 -51.83 -3.29 5.20
N LYS A 502 -51.18 -2.19 5.60
CA LYS A 502 -51.72 -0.83 5.44
C LYS A 502 -50.99 -0.12 4.30
N PRO A 503 -51.69 0.62 3.43
CA PRO A 503 -51.07 1.32 2.29
C PRO A 503 -50.18 2.49 2.76
N PRO A 504 -49.07 2.77 2.07
CA PRO A 504 -48.13 3.84 2.46
C PRO A 504 -48.62 5.23 2.07
N GLU A 505 -48.31 6.21 2.92
CA GLU A 505 -48.63 7.63 2.73
C GLU A 505 -47.66 8.33 1.75
N LYS A 506 -48.18 9.18 0.86
CA LYS A 506 -47.40 9.80 -0.24
C LYS A 506 -46.52 10.96 0.26
N LYS A 507 -45.29 10.67 0.68
CA LYS A 507 -44.26 11.72 0.92
C LYS A 507 -43.77 12.31 -0.42
N ARG A 508 -43.56 13.63 -0.43
CA ARG A 508 -43.10 14.40 -1.61
C ARG A 508 -41.62 14.12 -1.91
N LEU A 509 -41.30 13.92 -3.19
CA LEU A 509 -39.93 13.89 -3.70
C LEU A 509 -39.32 15.31 -3.68
N SER A 510 -38.35 15.54 -2.79
CA SER A 510 -37.35 16.61 -2.96
C SER A 510 -36.15 16.06 -3.74
N ARG A 511 -35.59 16.86 -4.65
CA ARG A 511 -34.37 16.48 -5.39
C ARG A 511 -33.18 16.50 -4.42
N ARG A 512 -32.54 15.35 -4.19
CA ARG A 512 -31.32 15.24 -3.38
C ARG A 512 -30.07 15.27 -4.26
N CYS A 513 -29.13 16.14 -3.93
CA CYS A 513 -27.71 15.93 -4.21
C CYS A 513 -27.08 15.20 -3.01
N SER A 514 -26.19 14.25 -3.25
CA SER A 514 -25.59 13.38 -2.23
C SER A 514 -24.35 14.01 -1.56
N ASP A 515 -24.54 15.17 -0.92
CA ASP A 515 -23.49 15.96 -0.26
C ASP A 515 -23.00 15.30 1.06
N GLY A 516 -22.09 14.33 0.97
CA GLY A 516 -21.59 13.59 2.15
C GLY A 516 -20.84 14.46 3.16
N CYS A 517 -21.27 14.42 4.43
CA CYS A 517 -20.70 15.19 5.54
C CYS A 517 -19.50 14.49 6.23
N LEU A 518 -18.74 15.27 7.01
CA LEU A 518 -17.52 14.89 7.72
C LEU A 518 -17.61 15.24 9.22
N LEU A 519 -16.77 14.63 10.05
CA LEU A 519 -16.61 14.95 11.47
C LEU A 519 -15.14 15.16 11.86
N TRP A 520 -14.92 16.01 12.88
CA TRP A 520 -13.62 16.30 13.50
C TRP A 520 -13.75 16.49 15.01
#